data_AF-A0A6P5TUZ3-F1
#
_entry.id   AF-A0A6P5TUZ3-F1
#
_cell.length_a   1.000
_cell.length_b   1.000
_cell.length_c   1.000
_cell.angle_alpha   90.00
_cell.angle_beta   90.00
_cell.angle_gamma   90.00
#
_symmetry.space_group_name_H-M   'P 1'
#
loop_
_entity.id
_entity.type
_entity.pdbx_description
1 polymer ?
#
loop_
_entity_poly.entity_id
_entity_poly.type
_entity_poly.pdbx_seq_one_letter_code
_entity_poly.pdbx_strand_id
1 'polypeptide(L)'
;MSKGTASFGKRRNKTHTLCVRCGRLSFHLQKSRCASCGFPSSRFRKYNWSVKAIRIKTTGTGRMRYLRHVAVRFKFNFREGTKAGPRKKRASSSSQASALWVGYEY
;
A
#
# COMPACT_ATOMS: atom_id res chain seq x y z
N MET A 1 26.50 40.09 -11.21
CA MET A 1 26.18 38.64 -11.23
C MET A 1 26.08 38.13 -9.80
N SER A 2 24.89 37.85 -9.29
CA SER A 2 24.71 37.20 -7.98
C SER A 2 24.12 35.80 -8.15
N LYS A 3 24.76 34.79 -7.57
CA LYS A 3 24.20 33.45 -7.41
C LYS A 3 23.18 33.51 -6.25
N GLY A 4 22.07 32.78 -6.34
CA GLY A 4 21.07 32.75 -5.27
C GLY A 4 19.84 33.61 -5.57
N THR A 5 19.49 34.55 -4.70
CA THR A 5 18.18 35.25 -4.68
C THR A 5 17.74 35.80 -6.03
N ALA A 6 18.59 36.57 -6.72
CA ALA A 6 18.27 37.14 -8.04
C ALA A 6 18.06 36.06 -9.13
N SER A 7 18.68 34.89 -8.98
CA SER A 7 18.52 33.77 -9.91
C SER A 7 17.25 32.95 -9.65
N PHE A 8 16.75 32.89 -8.41
CA PHE A 8 15.55 32.13 -8.05
C PHE A 8 14.28 32.74 -8.68
N GLY A 9 14.19 34.06 -8.78
CA GLY A 9 13.06 34.74 -9.44
C GLY A 9 12.87 34.38 -10.91
N LYS A 10 13.91 33.87 -11.58
CA LYS A 10 13.87 33.46 -13.00
C LYS A 10 13.38 32.02 -13.22
N ARG A 11 13.10 31.24 -12.17
CA ARG A 11 12.76 29.79 -12.25
C ARG A 11 11.29 29.51 -12.61
N ARG A 12 10.85 30.04 -13.76
CA ARG A 12 9.47 29.83 -14.28
C ARG A 12 9.31 28.56 -15.12
N ASN A 13 10.35 28.13 -15.83
CA ASN A 13 10.31 26.97 -16.70
C ASN A 13 10.39 25.67 -15.89
N LYS A 14 9.55 24.68 -16.22
CA LYS A 14 9.51 23.39 -15.52
C LYS A 14 10.28 22.33 -16.30
N THR A 15 11.22 21.67 -15.63
CA THR A 15 11.97 20.54 -16.19
C THR A 15 11.27 19.21 -15.94
N HIS A 16 10.63 19.06 -14.77
CA HIS A 16 9.95 17.84 -14.34
C HIS A 16 8.44 18.04 -14.13
N THR A 17 7.64 17.10 -14.62
CA THR A 17 6.19 16.99 -14.41
C THR A 17 5.80 15.62 -13.85
N LEU A 18 4.51 15.43 -13.56
CA LEU A 18 3.95 14.16 -13.10
C LEU A 18 4.13 13.07 -14.15
N CYS A 19 4.66 11.92 -13.72
CA CYS A 19 4.78 10.74 -14.55
C CYS A 19 3.52 9.89 -14.48
N VAL A 20 2.95 9.55 -15.64
CA VAL A 20 1.73 8.71 -15.76
C VAL A 20 1.89 7.34 -15.07
N ARG A 21 3.07 6.70 -15.18
CA ARG A 21 3.27 5.35 -14.63
C ARG A 21 3.41 5.31 -13.11
N CYS A 22 4.14 6.26 -12.52
CA CYS A 22 4.48 6.20 -11.09
C CYS A 22 3.89 7.32 -10.24
N GLY A 23 3.17 8.27 -10.83
CA GLY A 23 2.51 9.38 -10.11
C GLY A 23 3.46 10.38 -9.44
N ARG A 24 4.77 10.33 -9.72
CA ARG A 24 5.78 11.24 -9.14
C ARG A 24 6.12 12.37 -10.09
N LEU A 25 6.43 13.55 -9.55
CA LEU A 25 6.93 14.70 -10.30
C LEU A 25 8.40 14.47 -10.68
N SER A 26 8.63 13.62 -11.67
CA SER A 26 9.96 13.17 -12.08
C SER A 26 10.08 12.94 -13.58
N PHE A 27 9.03 13.23 -14.35
CA PHE A 27 9.04 13.10 -15.80
C PHE A 27 9.73 14.32 -16.42
N HIS A 28 10.90 14.12 -17.03
CA HIS A 28 11.63 15.20 -17.69
C HIS A 28 11.00 15.49 -19.06
N LEU A 29 10.49 16.71 -19.28
CA LEU A 29 9.73 17.03 -20.51
C LEU A 29 10.61 16.96 -21.76
N GLN A 30 11.73 17.68 -21.77
CA GLN A 30 12.59 17.77 -22.97
C GLN A 30 13.20 16.42 -23.38
N LYS A 31 13.53 15.56 -22.40
CA LYS A 31 14.16 14.26 -22.64
C LYS A 31 13.14 13.13 -22.69
N SER A 32 11.85 13.44 -22.55
CA SER A 32 10.73 12.50 -22.48
C SER A 32 11.02 11.27 -21.62
N ARG A 33 11.65 11.45 -20.44
CA ARG A 33 12.11 10.34 -19.61
C ARG A 33 11.87 10.58 -18.12
N CYS A 34 11.32 9.57 -17.45
CA CYS A 34 11.10 9.62 -16.01
C CYS A 34 12.35 9.23 -15.22
N ALA A 35 12.82 10.14 -14.37
CA ALA A 35 13.94 9.91 -13.46
C ALA A 35 13.59 8.91 -12.33
N SER A 36 12.32 8.69 -12.00
CA SER A 36 11.94 7.76 -10.92
C SER A 36 11.79 6.32 -11.43
N CYS A 37 10.96 6.11 -12.45
CA CYS A 37 10.55 4.78 -12.91
C CYS A 37 11.14 4.37 -14.26
N GLY A 38 11.74 5.29 -15.03
CA GLY A 38 12.32 5.00 -16.34
C GLY A 38 11.39 5.12 -17.55
N PHE A 39 10.09 5.40 -17.35
CA PHE A 39 9.13 5.64 -18.45
C PHE A 39 9.74 6.55 -19.53
N PRO A 40 9.71 6.19 -20.84
CA PRO A 40 8.86 5.18 -21.48
C PRO A 40 9.37 3.72 -21.47
N SER A 41 10.54 3.41 -20.89
CA SER A 41 11.10 2.04 -20.91
C SER A 41 10.10 0.99 -20.44
N SER A 42 10.10 -0.22 -21.03
CA SER A 42 9.20 -1.30 -20.61
C SER A 42 9.45 -1.72 -19.16
N ARG A 43 10.73 -1.89 -18.80
CA ARG A 43 11.16 -2.26 -17.45
C ARG A 43 11.19 -1.05 -16.52
N PHE A 44 10.90 -1.29 -15.24
CA PHE A 44 11.08 -0.30 -14.18
C PHE A 44 12.57 -0.06 -13.90
N ARG A 45 12.96 1.21 -13.78
CA ARG A 45 14.30 1.63 -13.36
C ARG A 45 14.56 1.21 -11.90
N LYS A 46 15.58 0.36 -11.70
CA LYS A 46 16.08 -0.12 -10.41
C LYS A 46 17.61 -0.02 -10.40
N TYR A 47 18.18 0.37 -9.26
CA TYR A 47 19.63 0.30 -9.03
C TYR A 47 19.88 -0.32 -7.67
N ASN A 48 20.78 -1.31 -7.64
CA ASN A 48 21.04 -2.11 -6.45
C ASN A 48 21.70 -1.28 -5.33
N TRP A 49 22.44 -0.24 -5.68
CA TRP A 49 23.01 0.70 -4.71
C TRP A 49 21.96 1.54 -3.96
N SER A 50 20.71 1.60 -4.44
CA SER A 50 19.65 2.40 -3.82
C SER A 50 18.59 1.52 -3.13
N VAL A 51 18.97 0.92 -2.00
CA VAL A 51 18.12 -0.01 -1.23
C VAL A 51 16.79 0.62 -0.81
N LYS A 52 16.82 1.86 -0.30
CA LYS A 52 15.61 2.59 0.10
C LYS A 52 14.65 2.82 -1.08
N ALA A 53 15.18 3.20 -2.24
CA ALA A 53 14.35 3.44 -3.42
C ALA A 53 13.72 2.16 -3.95
N ILE A 54 14.41 1.02 -3.83
CA ILE A 54 13.85 -0.30 -4.13
C ILE A 54 12.68 -0.59 -3.18
N ARG A 55 12.90 -0.49 -1.85
CA ARG A 55 11.88 -0.80 -0.84
C ARG A 55 10.55 -0.07 -1.07
N ILE A 56 10.60 1.23 -1.37
CA ILE A 56 9.37 2.04 -1.57
C ILE A 56 8.53 1.54 -2.77
N LYS A 57 9.18 1.06 -3.83
CA LYS A 57 8.53 0.62 -5.07
C LYS A 57 8.26 -0.88 -5.13
N THR A 58 8.70 -1.64 -4.13
CA THR A 58 8.61 -3.11 -4.16
C THR A 58 7.16 -3.55 -4.00
N THR A 59 6.81 -4.69 -4.60
CA THR A 59 5.52 -5.35 -4.39
C THR A 59 5.26 -5.51 -2.90
N GLY A 60 4.10 -5.04 -2.40
CA GLY A 60 3.82 -5.00 -0.96
C GLY A 60 3.25 -3.66 -0.49
N THR A 61 3.72 -2.55 -1.06
CA THR A 61 3.41 -1.20 -0.55
C THR A 61 2.11 -0.59 -1.09
N GLY A 62 1.45 -1.26 -2.03
CA GLY A 62 0.23 -0.78 -2.70
C GLY A 62 -1.02 -1.58 -2.36
N ARG A 63 -2.09 -1.35 -3.13
CA ARG A 63 -3.40 -2.01 -2.92
C ARG A 63 -3.37 -3.54 -3.03
N MET A 64 -2.39 -4.11 -3.75
CA MET A 64 -2.23 -5.55 -3.97
C MET A 64 -3.54 -6.28 -4.29
N ARG A 65 -4.40 -5.68 -5.13
CA ARG A 65 -5.79 -6.12 -5.32
C ARG A 65 -5.89 -7.62 -5.62
N TYR A 66 -5.09 -8.12 -6.56
CA TYR A 66 -5.08 -9.54 -6.91
C TYR A 66 -4.28 -10.39 -5.90
N LEU A 67 -3.01 -10.05 -5.65
CA LEU A 67 -2.10 -10.84 -4.81
C LEU A 67 -2.60 -11.03 -3.38
N ARG A 68 -3.32 -10.05 -2.82
CA ARG A 68 -3.92 -10.16 -1.49
C ARG A 68 -4.99 -11.26 -1.45
N HIS A 69 -5.82 -11.37 -2.48
CA HIS A 69 -6.80 -12.46 -2.59
C HIS A 69 -6.10 -13.80 -2.86
N VAL A 70 -5.06 -13.83 -3.69
CA VAL A 70 -4.30 -15.04 -3.98
C VAL A 70 -3.70 -15.64 -2.71
N ALA A 71 -3.10 -14.83 -1.82
CA ALA A 71 -2.55 -15.32 -0.55
C ALA A 71 -3.62 -15.97 0.34
N VAL A 72 -4.83 -15.39 0.40
CA VAL A 72 -5.96 -15.98 1.13
C VAL A 72 -6.42 -17.28 0.47
N ARG A 73 -6.58 -17.30 -0.86
CA ARG A 73 -6.96 -18.50 -1.60
C ARG A 73 -5.93 -19.62 -1.46
N PHE A 74 -4.64 -19.29 -1.47
CA PHE A 74 -3.54 -20.23 -1.28
C PHE A 74 -3.65 -20.92 0.08
N LYS A 75 -3.95 -20.18 1.15
CA LYS A 75 -4.20 -20.75 2.50
C LYS A 75 -5.35 -21.77 2.51
N PHE A 76 -6.34 -21.59 1.64
CA PHE A 76 -7.46 -22.51 1.46
C PHE A 76 -7.29 -23.44 0.25
N ASN A 77 -6.05 -23.67 -0.19
CA ASN A 77 -5.68 -24.58 -1.29
C ASN A 77 -6.46 -24.34 -2.60
N PHE A 78 -6.75 -23.07 -2.88
CA PHE A 78 -7.52 -22.60 -4.04
C PHE A 78 -8.90 -23.23 -4.23
N ARG A 79 -9.55 -23.71 -3.15
CA ARG A 79 -10.92 -24.26 -3.21
C ARG A 79 -11.89 -23.30 -3.91
N GLU A 80 -12.64 -23.82 -4.88
CA GLU A 80 -13.69 -23.12 -5.63
C GLU A 80 -15.01 -23.89 -5.52
N GLY A 81 -16.14 -23.21 -5.75
CA GLY A 81 -17.46 -23.86 -5.85
C GLY A 81 -18.10 -24.36 -4.54
N THR A 82 -17.39 -24.34 -3.41
CA THR A 82 -17.95 -24.75 -2.12
C THR A 82 -18.76 -23.62 -1.47
N LYS A 83 -20.03 -23.88 -1.11
CA LYS A 83 -20.85 -22.93 -0.34
C LYS A 83 -20.49 -23.02 1.15
N ALA A 84 -20.44 -21.88 1.83
CA ALA A 84 -20.29 -21.86 3.28
C ALA A 84 -21.51 -22.51 3.95
N GLY A 85 -21.28 -23.40 4.91
CA GLY A 85 -22.37 -23.99 5.69
C GLY A 85 -23.15 -22.92 6.47
N PRO A 86 -24.43 -23.15 6.77
CA PRO A 86 -25.24 -22.18 7.51
C PRO A 86 -24.65 -21.94 8.92
N ARG A 87 -24.57 -20.67 9.33
CA ARG A 87 -24.16 -20.31 10.71
C ARG A 87 -25.23 -20.81 11.69
N LYS A 88 -24.86 -21.72 12.60
CA LYS A 88 -25.73 -22.08 13.74
C LYS A 88 -25.87 -20.86 14.66
N LYS A 89 -27.10 -20.41 14.94
CA LYS A 89 -27.36 -19.39 15.97
C LYS A 89 -26.95 -19.98 17.32
N ARG A 90 -26.05 -19.32 18.04
CA ARG A 90 -25.77 -19.67 19.45
C ARG A 90 -27.03 -19.38 20.25
N ALA A 91 -27.50 -20.35 21.05
CA ALA A 91 -28.56 -20.10 22.03
C ALA A 91 -28.09 -19.01 22.99
N SER A 92 -28.96 -18.04 23.28
CA SER A 92 -28.74 -17.05 24.34
C SER A 92 -28.52 -17.80 25.64
N SER A 93 -27.33 -17.67 26.24
CA SER A 93 -27.10 -18.12 27.61
C SER A 93 -27.97 -17.25 28.52
N SER A 94 -29.06 -17.82 29.06
CA SER A 94 -29.78 -17.22 30.17
C SER A 94 -28.84 -17.14 31.36
N SER A 95 -28.41 -15.92 31.70
CA SER A 95 -27.74 -15.66 32.97
C SER A 95 -28.78 -15.89 34.08
N GLN A 96 -28.79 -17.07 34.69
CA GLN A 96 -29.40 -17.24 36.00
C GLN A 96 -28.53 -16.46 37.00
N ALA A 97 -28.97 -15.26 37.34
CA ALA A 97 -28.51 -14.58 38.54
C ALA A 97 -29.17 -15.25 39.74
N SER A 98 -28.55 -16.29 40.29
CA SER A 98 -28.88 -16.75 41.63
C SER A 98 -28.14 -15.88 42.64
N ALA A 99 -28.89 -14.94 43.21
CA ALA A 99 -28.51 -14.27 44.44
C ALA A 99 -28.39 -15.32 45.56
N LEU A 100 -27.20 -15.45 46.16
CA LEU A 100 -27.07 -15.92 47.53
C LEU A 100 -26.07 -15.02 48.25
N TRP A 101 -26.65 -14.06 48.96
CA TRP A 101 -26.09 -13.47 50.17
C TRP A 101 -25.86 -14.57 51.21
N VAL A 102 -24.61 -14.93 51.48
CA VAL A 102 -24.11 -15.39 52.79
C VAL A 102 -22.60 -15.05 52.75
N GLY A 103 -22.09 -13.97 53.34
CA GLY A 103 -22.17 -13.65 54.75
C GLY A 103 -21.13 -14.48 55.51
N TYR A 104 -19.86 -14.06 55.55
CA TYR A 104 -18.93 -14.44 56.62
C TYR A 104 -17.80 -13.41 56.74
N GLU A 105 -17.77 -12.80 57.92
CA GLU A 105 -16.66 -12.06 58.51
C GLU A 105 -15.36 -12.89 58.50
N TYR A 106 -14.26 -12.23 58.13
CA TYR A 106 -13.03 -12.16 58.91
C TYR A 106 -12.23 -10.91 58.49
#